data_AF-A0A6S7GQF1-F1
#
_entry.id   AF-A0A6S7GQF1-F1
#
_cell.length_a   1.000
_cell.length_b   1.000
_cell.length_c   1.000
_cell.angle_alpha   90.00
_cell.angle_beta   90.00
_cell.angle_gamma   90.00
#
_symmetry.space_group_name_H-M   'P 1'
#
loop_
_entity.id
_entity.type
_entity.pdbx_description
1 polymer ?
#
loop_
_entity_poly.entity_id
_entity_poly.type
_entity_poly.pdbx_seq_one_letter_code
_entity_poly.pdbx_strand_id
1 'polypeptide(L)'
;MGEVGKGLAYVKSLGGLLKMVELVFLAIAAGAVGYFYKEGSDGDYEKKDRIKFFLAAVGIAAVVVIVFFMIFLTGIHKKVKIVWTKTATGVFFLMGILLLVASAMLAEAYKSYKDDNFCDLLDLGGTKSQCKQLLIGVVCGLISAVVFVVDAVVHFKM
;
A
#
# COMPACT_ATOMS: atom_id res chain seq x y z
N MET A 1 2.66 -18.75 23.34
CA MET A 1 1.79 -17.99 22.40
C MET A 1 1.31 -16.75 23.13
N GLY A 2 1.81 -15.58 22.77
CA GLY A 2 1.42 -14.34 23.43
C GLY A 2 -0.02 -14.00 23.07
N GLU A 3 -0.88 -13.74 24.05
CA GLU A 3 -2.25 -13.30 23.76
C GLU A 3 -2.22 -11.96 23.02
N VAL A 4 -2.88 -11.89 21.86
CA VAL A 4 -3.16 -10.62 21.19
C VAL A 4 -4.05 -9.80 22.13
N GLY A 5 -3.51 -8.69 22.65
CA GLY A 5 -4.25 -7.75 23.50
C GLY A 5 -5.47 -7.20 22.78
N LYS A 6 -6.48 -6.72 23.52
CA LYS A 6 -7.68 -6.06 22.94
C LYS A 6 -7.62 -4.55 23.16
N GLY A 7 -8.32 -3.78 22.33
CA GLY A 7 -8.44 -2.32 22.49
C GLY A 7 -7.08 -1.60 22.49
N LEU A 8 -6.82 -0.75 23.48
CA LEU A 8 -5.56 0.00 23.60
C LEU A 8 -4.32 -0.88 23.71
N ALA A 9 -4.45 -2.09 24.25
CA ALA A 9 -3.34 -3.05 24.30
C ALA A 9 -2.97 -3.55 22.90
N TYR A 10 -3.94 -3.68 21.99
CA TYR A 10 -3.68 -4.02 20.58
C TYR A 10 -2.97 -2.88 19.86
N VAL A 11 -3.44 -1.64 20.04
CA VAL A 11 -2.83 -0.47 19.38
C VAL A 11 -1.35 -0.31 19.77
N LYS A 12 -1.01 -0.63 21.02
CA LYS A 12 0.38 -0.63 21.52
C LYS A 12 1.18 -1.88 21.17
N SER A 13 0.52 -2.92 20.65
CA SER A 13 1.19 -4.16 20.24
C SER A 13 1.95 -3.95 18.92
N LEU A 14 2.93 -4.83 18.67
CA LEU A 14 3.72 -4.79 17.44
C LEU A 14 2.83 -4.88 16.18
N GLY A 15 1.83 -5.77 16.18
CA GLY A 15 0.89 -5.91 15.07
C GLY A 15 0.02 -4.67 14.85
N GLY A 16 -0.44 -4.03 15.93
CA GLY A 16 -1.17 -2.77 15.84
C GLY A 16 -0.33 -1.64 15.25
N LEU A 17 0.93 -1.52 15.69
CA LEU A 17 1.87 -0.52 15.16
C LEU A 17 2.19 -0.75 13.69
N LEU A 18 2.42 -2.01 13.28
CA LEU A 18 2.66 -2.38 11.88
C LEU A 18 1.49 -1.94 10.98
N LYS A 19 0.24 -2.18 11.38
CA LYS A 19 -0.95 -1.75 10.63
C LYS A 19 -1.06 -0.22 10.49
N MET A 20 -0.70 0.52 11.53
CA MET A 20 -0.70 1.99 11.48
C MET A 20 0.37 2.50 10.51
N VAL A 21 1.57 1.93 10.55
CA VAL A 21 2.65 2.26 9.62
C VAL A 21 2.25 1.92 8.18
N GLU A 22 1.66 0.74 7.94
CA GLU A 22 1.13 0.35 6.63
C GLU A 22 0.13 1.37 6.10
N LEU A 23 -0.85 1.78 6.91
CA LEU A 23 -1.86 2.77 6.52
C LEU A 23 -1.24 4.11 6.15
N VAL A 24 -0.23 4.58 6.89
CA VAL A 24 0.45 5.84 6.59
C VAL A 24 1.15 5.76 5.23
N PHE A 25 1.91 4.70 4.97
CA PHE A 25 2.60 4.54 3.68
C PHE A 25 1.62 4.36 2.51
N LEU A 26 0.54 3.60 2.70
CA LEU A 26 -0.52 3.45 1.68
C LEU A 26 -1.21 4.79 1.41
N ALA A 27 -1.47 5.60 2.43
CA ALA A 27 -2.08 6.92 2.28
C ALA A 27 -1.16 7.89 1.53
N ILE A 28 0.14 7.90 1.85
CA ILE A 28 1.14 8.71 1.13
C ILE A 28 1.23 8.27 -0.33
N ALA A 29 1.31 6.96 -0.59
CA ALA A 29 1.37 6.41 -1.93
C ALA A 29 0.12 6.77 -2.75
N ALA A 30 -1.08 6.55 -2.19
CA ALA A 30 -2.35 6.89 -2.83
C ALA A 30 -2.47 8.41 -3.07
N GLY A 31 -2.08 9.23 -2.11
CA GLY A 31 -2.13 10.68 -2.21
C GLY A 31 -1.20 11.21 -3.29
N ALA A 32 0.06 10.78 -3.30
CA ALA A 32 1.05 11.21 -4.29
C ALA A 32 0.67 10.76 -5.71
N VAL A 33 0.38 9.47 -5.89
CA VAL A 33 0.05 8.92 -7.22
C VAL A 33 -1.33 9.37 -7.68
N GLY A 34 -2.30 9.49 -6.78
CA GLY A 34 -3.64 9.97 -7.10
C GLY A 34 -3.64 11.44 -7.54
N TYR A 35 -2.81 12.26 -6.90
CA TYR A 35 -2.59 13.64 -7.34
C TYR A 35 -1.98 13.69 -8.74
N PHE A 36 -0.90 12.93 -8.98
CA PHE A 36 -0.30 12.82 -10.31
C PHE A 36 -1.31 12.34 -11.36
N TYR A 37 -2.10 11.33 -11.05
CA TYR A 37 -3.11 10.77 -11.95
C TYR A 37 -4.20 11.78 -12.34
N LYS A 38 -4.61 12.62 -11.38
CA LYS A 38 -5.64 13.64 -11.61
C LYS A 38 -5.12 14.81 -12.46
N GLU A 39 -3.91 15.28 -12.17
CA GLU A 39 -3.33 16.48 -12.80
C GLU A 39 -2.51 16.15 -14.07
N GLY A 40 -2.06 14.89 -14.21
CA GLY A 40 -1.32 14.39 -15.36
C GLY A 40 -2.21 14.27 -16.60
N SER A 41 -2.20 15.32 -17.42
CA SER A 41 -2.83 15.30 -18.74
C SER A 41 -1.93 14.60 -19.77
N ASP A 42 -1.74 13.28 -19.63
CA ASP A 42 -1.17 12.48 -20.71
C ASP A 42 -2.28 11.71 -21.46
N GLY A 43 -2.21 11.69 -22.79
CA GLY A 43 -3.12 10.97 -23.68
C GLY A 43 -2.77 9.49 -23.82
N ASP A 44 -1.63 9.07 -23.28
CA ASP A 44 -1.19 7.68 -23.29
C ASP A 44 -2.02 6.81 -22.32
N TYR A 45 -2.87 5.96 -22.89
CA TYR A 45 -3.75 5.06 -22.16
C TYR A 45 -2.99 3.97 -21.40
N GLU A 46 -1.87 3.49 -21.93
CA GLU A 46 -1.14 2.36 -21.34
C GLU A 46 -0.48 2.77 -20.02
N LYS A 47 0.17 3.94 -20.00
CA LYS A 47 0.76 4.52 -18.78
C LYS A 47 -0.31 4.77 -17.71
N LYS A 48 -1.46 5.30 -18.13
CA LYS A 48 -2.60 5.55 -17.24
C LYS A 48 -3.16 4.28 -16.64
N ASP A 49 -3.24 3.19 -17.39
CA ASP A 49 -3.77 1.92 -16.90
C ASP A 49 -2.84 1.28 -15.86
N ARG A 50 -1.52 1.41 -16.02
CA ARG A 50 -0.55 1.00 -14.99
C ARG A 50 -0.72 1.79 -13.69
N ILE A 51 -0.93 3.10 -13.78
CA ILE A 51 -1.21 3.96 -12.62
C ILE A 51 -2.54 3.59 -11.95
N LYS A 52 -3.60 3.35 -12.73
CA LYS A 52 -4.91 2.91 -12.21
C LYS A 52 -4.79 1.57 -11.48
N PHE A 53 -4.05 0.61 -12.06
CA PHE A 53 -3.81 -0.68 -11.42
C PHE A 53 -3.13 -0.51 -10.07
N PHE A 54 -2.10 0.35 -9.99
CA PHE A 54 -1.45 0.68 -8.72
C PHE A 54 -2.42 1.29 -7.69
N LEU A 55 -3.21 2.29 -8.09
CA LEU A 55 -4.18 2.93 -7.20
C LEU A 55 -5.27 1.95 -6.73
N ALA A 56 -5.72 1.04 -7.60
CA ALA A 56 -6.65 -0.02 -7.25
C ALA A 56 -6.04 -1.00 -6.24
N ALA A 57 -4.80 -1.44 -6.46
CA ALA A 57 -4.07 -2.32 -5.55
C ALA A 57 -3.87 -1.68 -4.17
N VAL A 58 -3.45 -0.42 -4.12
CA VAL A 58 -3.31 0.36 -2.86
C VAL A 58 -4.65 0.50 -2.16
N GLY A 59 -5.73 0.79 -2.91
CA GLY A 59 -7.08 0.88 -2.35
C GLY A 59 -7.57 -0.43 -1.72
N ILE A 60 -7.38 -1.55 -2.43
CA ILE A 60 -7.72 -2.90 -1.92
C ILE A 60 -6.92 -3.20 -0.65
N ALA A 61 -5.59 -2.97 -0.68
CA ALA A 61 -4.72 -3.20 0.46
C ALA A 61 -5.13 -2.35 1.68
N ALA A 62 -5.47 -1.08 1.47
CA ALA A 62 -5.93 -0.19 2.54
C ALA A 62 -7.24 -0.68 3.18
N VAL A 63 -8.22 -1.09 2.37
CA VAL A 63 -9.48 -1.66 2.86
C VAL A 63 -9.22 -2.92 3.69
N VAL A 64 -8.38 -3.83 3.20
CA VAL A 64 -8.00 -5.06 3.90
C VAL A 64 -7.35 -4.74 5.25
N VAL A 65 -6.40 -3.80 5.29
CA VAL A 65 -5.74 -3.39 6.54
C VAL A 65 -6.73 -2.82 7.54
N ILE A 66 -7.63 -1.94 7.11
CA ILE A 66 -8.67 -1.36 7.98
C ILE A 66 -9.58 -2.46 8.55
N VAL A 67 -10.03 -3.41 7.72
CA VAL A 67 -10.89 -4.50 8.15
C VAL A 67 -10.20 -5.37 9.20
N PHE A 68 -8.96 -5.81 8.94
CA PHE A 68 -8.22 -6.62 9.91
C PHE A 68 -7.90 -5.82 11.19
N PHE A 69 -7.51 -4.55 11.06
CA PHE A 69 -7.28 -3.67 12.21
C PHE A 69 -8.53 -3.59 13.09
N MET A 70 -9.72 -3.42 12.51
CA MET A 70 -10.98 -3.38 13.25
C MET A 70 -11.32 -4.73 13.90
N ILE A 71 -11.09 -5.86 13.23
CA ILE A 71 -11.33 -7.21 13.78
C ILE A 71 -10.45 -7.47 15.01
N PHE A 72 -9.17 -7.09 14.95
CA PHE A 72 -8.26 -7.26 16.09
C PHE A 72 -8.55 -6.27 17.21
N LEU A 73 -8.82 -5.00 16.87
CA LEU A 73 -9.15 -3.94 17.83
C LEU A 73 -10.38 -4.30 18.67
N THR A 74 -11.46 -4.75 18.02
CA THR A 74 -12.72 -5.15 18.67
C THR A 74 -12.64 -6.49 19.40
N GLY A 75 -11.61 -7.29 19.13
CA GLY A 75 -11.46 -8.62 19.70
C GLY A 75 -12.44 -9.65 19.16
N ILE A 76 -13.07 -9.40 18.00
CA ILE A 76 -13.98 -10.33 17.32
C ILE A 76 -13.30 -11.66 17.03
N HIS A 77 -11.98 -11.63 16.78
CA HIS A 77 -11.17 -12.83 16.58
C HIS A 77 -11.26 -13.86 17.71
N LYS A 78 -11.54 -13.44 18.95
CA LYS A 78 -11.73 -14.36 20.09
C LYS A 78 -13.12 -15.01 20.14
N LYS A 79 -14.11 -14.45 19.46
CA LYS A 79 -15.51 -14.95 19.47
C LYS A 79 -15.78 -15.98 18.37
N VAL A 80 -15.05 -15.89 17.25
CA VAL A 80 -15.26 -16.73 16.08
C VAL A 80 -14.17 -17.80 16.03
N LYS A 81 -14.56 -19.09 15.97
CA LYS A 81 -13.66 -20.25 15.89
C LYS A 81 -13.04 -20.41 14.49
N ILE A 82 -12.34 -19.37 14.03
CA ILE A 82 -11.53 -19.40 12.80
C ILE A 82 -10.06 -19.31 13.21
N VAL A 83 -9.18 -19.95 12.44
CA VAL A 83 -7.73 -19.85 12.62
C VAL A 83 -7.24 -18.50 12.07
N TRP A 84 -7.58 -17.42 12.78
CA TRP A 84 -7.35 -16.03 12.36
C TRP A 84 -5.88 -15.73 12.01
N THR A 85 -4.93 -16.34 12.70
CA THR A 85 -3.49 -16.18 12.45
C THR A 85 -3.09 -16.67 11.07
N LYS A 86 -3.55 -17.86 10.67
CA LYS A 86 -3.28 -18.42 9.32
C LYS A 86 -3.96 -17.61 8.24
N THR A 87 -5.22 -17.21 8.45
CA THR A 87 -5.95 -16.38 7.48
C THR A 87 -5.30 -15.01 7.30
N ALA A 88 -4.95 -14.32 8.39
CA ALA A 88 -4.28 -13.03 8.35
C ALA A 88 -2.92 -13.14 7.64
N THR A 89 -2.13 -14.15 7.98
CA THR A 89 -0.83 -14.41 7.35
C THR A 89 -0.97 -14.56 5.83
N GLY A 90 -1.90 -15.40 5.38
CA GLY A 90 -2.13 -15.62 3.95
C GLY A 90 -2.59 -14.36 3.22
N VAL A 91 -3.52 -13.61 3.82
CA VAL A 91 -4.04 -12.37 3.22
C VAL A 91 -2.95 -11.29 3.15
N PHE A 92 -2.19 -11.07 4.22
CA PHE A 92 -1.13 -10.06 4.22
C PHE A 92 0.01 -10.41 3.28
N PHE A 93 0.39 -11.68 3.19
CA PHE A 93 1.36 -12.14 2.21
C PHE A 93 0.90 -11.88 0.76
N LEU A 94 -0.37 -12.19 0.45
CA LEU A 94 -0.96 -11.91 -0.86
C LEU A 94 -1.00 -10.40 -1.16
N MET A 95 -1.34 -9.56 -0.18
CA MET A 95 -1.32 -8.10 -0.34
C MET A 95 0.10 -7.57 -0.56
N GLY A 96 1.10 -8.14 0.10
CA GLY A 96 2.51 -7.81 -0.13
C GLY A 96 2.93 -8.10 -1.57
N ILE A 97 2.58 -9.27 -2.11
CA ILE A 97 2.84 -9.61 -3.51
C ILE A 97 2.11 -8.67 -4.46
N LEU A 98 0.82 -8.41 -4.21
CA LEU A 98 0.00 -7.51 -5.03
C LEU A 98 0.62 -6.11 -5.11
N LEU A 99 1.04 -5.55 -3.96
CA LEU A 99 1.69 -4.24 -3.91
C LEU A 99 3.07 -4.23 -4.55
N LEU A 100 3.83 -5.33 -4.46
CA LEU A 100 5.12 -5.46 -5.13
C LEU A 100 4.94 -5.42 -6.65
N VAL A 101 4.01 -6.21 -7.19
CA VAL A 101 3.69 -6.21 -8.64
C VAL A 101 3.17 -4.84 -9.08
N ALA A 102 2.23 -4.27 -8.33
CA ALA A 102 1.70 -2.94 -8.61
C ALA A 102 2.80 -1.86 -8.61
N SER A 103 3.72 -1.91 -7.64
CA SER A 103 4.85 -0.95 -7.56
C SER A 103 5.82 -1.13 -8.72
N ALA A 104 6.05 -2.36 -9.19
CA ALA A 104 6.86 -2.61 -10.38
C ALA A 104 6.21 -2.01 -11.64
N MET A 105 4.90 -2.18 -11.82
CA MET A 105 4.17 -1.58 -12.94
C MET A 105 4.18 -0.05 -12.88
N LEU A 106 4.06 0.53 -11.68
CA LEU A 106 4.16 1.98 -11.48
C LEU A 106 5.58 2.49 -11.77
N ALA A 107 6.61 1.74 -11.39
CA ALA A 107 8.01 2.07 -11.68
C ALA A 107 8.29 2.04 -13.19
N GLU A 108 7.70 1.08 -13.90
CA GLU A 108 7.79 1.02 -15.35
C GLU A 108 7.07 2.22 -16.01
N ALA A 109 5.87 2.59 -15.52
CA ALA A 109 5.19 3.80 -15.98
C ALA A 109 6.04 5.06 -15.73
N TYR A 110 6.63 5.19 -14.54
CA TYR A 110 7.57 6.28 -14.22
C TYR A 110 8.75 6.32 -15.19
N LYS A 111 9.34 5.16 -15.51
CA LYS A 111 10.44 5.06 -16.47
C LYS A 111 9.99 5.52 -17.86
N SER A 112 8.84 5.09 -18.35
CA SER A 112 8.30 5.54 -19.64
C SER A 112 8.09 7.06 -19.69
N TYR A 113 7.55 7.68 -18.62
CA TYR A 113 7.43 9.14 -18.54
C TYR A 113 8.78 9.87 -18.58
N LYS A 114 9.82 9.24 -18.02
CA LYS A 114 11.18 9.78 -18.03
C LYS A 114 11.85 9.64 -19.40
N ASP A 115 11.73 8.47 -20.03
CA ASP A 115 12.33 8.18 -21.33
C ASP A 115 11.73 9.07 -22.44
N ASP A 116 10.44 9.44 -22.32
CA ASP A 116 9.76 10.35 -23.26
C ASP A 116 10.04 11.85 -23.01
N ASN A 117 10.92 12.21 -22.06
CA ASN A 117 11.17 13.57 -21.58
C ASN A 117 9.93 14.32 -21.06
N PHE A 118 8.81 13.62 -20.84
CA PHE A 118 7.58 14.23 -20.33
C PHE A 118 7.78 14.77 -18.91
N CYS A 119 8.62 14.09 -18.11
CA CYS A 119 9.01 14.56 -16.79
C CYS A 119 9.75 15.91 -16.83
N ASP A 120 10.69 16.07 -17.77
CA ASP A 120 11.44 17.32 -17.90
C ASP A 120 10.54 18.45 -18.40
N LEU A 121 9.58 18.14 -19.28
CA LEU A 121 8.60 19.09 -19.80
C LEU A 121 7.62 19.56 -18.71
N LEU A 122 7.15 18.65 -17.85
CA LEU A 122 6.33 18.96 -16.67
C LEU A 122 7.08 19.86 -15.66
N ASP A 123 8.36 19.55 -15.41
CA ASP A 123 9.21 20.30 -14.48
C ASP A 123 9.55 21.71 -15.02
N LEU A 124 9.80 21.85 -16.34
CA LEU A 124 10.04 23.14 -17.00
C LEU A 124 8.76 24.00 -17.11
N GLY A 125 7.61 23.37 -17.30
CA GLY A 125 6.32 24.05 -17.42
C GLY A 125 5.78 24.61 -16.10
N GLY A 126 6.50 24.44 -14.98
CA GLY A 126 6.04 24.85 -13.65
C GLY A 126 4.73 24.19 -13.23
N THR A 127 4.41 23.03 -13.82
CA THR A 127 3.15 22.34 -13.58
C THR A 127 3.16 21.74 -12.17
N LYS A 128 1.96 21.66 -11.56
CA LYS A 128 1.83 21.15 -10.18
C LYS A 128 2.05 19.62 -10.08
N SER A 129 1.97 18.91 -11.20
CA SER A 129 2.19 17.47 -11.29
C SER A 129 3.65 17.19 -11.58
N GLN A 130 4.36 16.57 -10.63
CA GLN A 130 5.77 16.23 -10.79
C GLN A 130 5.95 14.72 -10.87
N CYS A 131 6.81 14.24 -11.77
CA CYS A 131 7.21 12.82 -11.81
C CYS A 131 7.80 12.33 -10.47
N LYS A 132 8.26 13.25 -9.61
CA LYS A 132 8.64 12.96 -8.22
C LYS A 132 7.50 12.32 -7.43
N GLN A 133 6.24 12.65 -7.71
CA GLN A 133 5.07 12.07 -7.03
C GLN A 133 4.89 10.59 -7.39
N LEU A 134 5.11 10.21 -8.65
CA LEU A 134 5.15 8.80 -9.06
C LEU A 134 6.28 8.06 -8.35
N LEU A 135 7.47 8.66 -8.28
CA LEU A 135 8.61 8.07 -7.58
C LEU A 135 8.32 7.87 -6.08
N ILE A 136 7.74 8.86 -5.40
CA ILE A 136 7.28 8.74 -4.00
C ILE A 136 6.28 7.58 -3.88
N GLY A 137 5.33 7.48 -4.81
CA GLY A 137 4.39 6.37 -4.90
C GLY A 137 5.05 5.00 -4.96
N VAL A 138 6.04 4.83 -5.85
CA VAL A 138 6.81 3.59 -6.00
C VAL A 138 7.52 3.24 -4.71
N VAL A 139 8.26 4.19 -4.12
CA VAL A 139 9.03 3.95 -2.89
C VAL A 139 8.11 3.60 -1.73
N CYS A 140 7.03 4.35 -1.52
CA CYS A 140 6.05 4.06 -0.47
C CYS A 140 5.33 2.73 -0.71
N GLY A 141 4.97 2.40 -1.95
CA GLY A 141 4.35 1.13 -2.31
C GLY A 141 5.26 -0.08 -2.03
N LEU A 142 6.55 0.03 -2.35
CA LEU A 142 7.55 -1.00 -2.04
C LEU A 142 7.76 -1.15 -0.54
N ILE A 143 7.85 -0.04 0.21
CA ILE A 143 7.94 -0.09 1.67
C ILE A 143 6.70 -0.78 2.24
N SER A 144 5.50 -0.39 1.83
CA SER A 144 4.26 -1.06 2.24
C SER A 144 4.29 -2.57 1.95
N ALA A 145 4.73 -2.98 0.75
CA ALA A 145 4.85 -4.40 0.40
C ALA A 145 5.77 -5.16 1.38
N VAL A 146 6.92 -4.58 1.73
CA VAL A 146 7.84 -5.16 2.72
C VAL A 146 7.18 -5.23 4.09
N VAL A 147 6.47 -4.18 4.53
CA VAL A 147 5.78 -4.19 5.82
C VAL A 147 4.71 -5.28 5.87
N PHE A 148 3.92 -5.48 4.81
CA PHE A 148 2.94 -6.57 4.73
C PHE A 148 3.57 -7.96 4.86
N VAL A 149 4.74 -8.18 4.24
CA VAL A 149 5.47 -9.44 4.37
C VAL A 149 6.00 -9.63 5.79
N VAL A 150 6.57 -8.59 6.38
CA VAL A 150 7.03 -8.62 7.79
C VAL A 150 5.86 -8.91 8.72
N ASP A 151 4.71 -8.27 8.52
CA ASP A 151 3.52 -8.46 9.32
C ASP A 151 2.95 -9.89 9.18
N ALA A 152 3.00 -10.47 7.98
CA ALA A 152 2.66 -11.88 7.77
C ALA A 152 3.59 -12.81 8.56
N VAL A 153 4.90 -12.55 8.60
CA VAL A 153 5.87 -13.33 9.39
C VAL A 153 5.61 -13.18 10.89
N VAL A 154 5.28 -11.98 11.36
CA VAL A 154 4.93 -11.73 12.76
C VAL A 154 3.67 -12.51 13.14
N HIS A 155 2.62 -12.46 12.33
CA HIS A 155 1.38 -13.22 12.56
C HIS A 155 1.55 -14.74 12.46
N PHE A 156 2.52 -15.22 11.68
CA PHE A 156 2.85 -16.65 11.61
C PHE A 156 3.53 -17.16 12.88
N LYS A 157 4.35 -16.31 13.52
CA LYS A 157 5.10 -16.66 14.74
C LYS A 157 4.27 -16.55 16.02
N MET A 158 3.17 -15.77 16.01
CA MET A 158 2.28 -15.57 17.16
C MET A 158 1.25 -16.70 17.31
#